data_AF-A0A970RFS6-F1
#
_entry.id   AF-A0A970RFS6-F1
#
_cell.length_a   1.000
_cell.length_b   1.000
_cell.length_c   1.000
_cell.angle_alpha   90.00
_cell.angle_beta   90.00
_cell.angle_gamma   90.00
#
_symmetry.space_group_name_H-M   'P 1'
#
loop_
_entity.id
_entity.type
_entity.pdbx_description
1 polymer ?
#
loop_
_entity_poly.entity_id
_entity_poly.type
_entity_poly.pdbx_seq_one_letter_code
_entity_poly.pdbx_strand_id
1 'polypeptide(L)'
;MTETRPCPCNPNRALHDCCGRYHLGALASSAQALMRARYSAYATQHIEFIKSTSLPAQQAHLDMAAIAQWSQNSQWLGLEVIAETLAQDQRHATVEF
;
A
#
# COMPACT_ATOMS: atom_id res chain seq x y z
N MET A 1 26.38 -5.73 2.45
CA MET A 1 25.41 -6.26 3.42
C MET A 1 24.07 -5.60 3.09
N THR A 2 23.15 -6.30 2.44
CA THR A 2 21.81 -5.77 2.14
C THR A 2 21.01 -5.79 3.42
N GLU A 3 20.84 -4.62 4.02
CA GLU A 3 20.03 -4.42 5.22
C GLU A 3 18.57 -4.80 4.94
N THR A 4 18.12 -5.88 5.58
CA THR A 4 16.77 -6.41 5.41
C THR A 4 15.80 -5.53 6.19
N ARG A 5 15.35 -4.42 5.58
CA ARG A 5 14.38 -3.52 6.23
C ARG A 5 13.06 -4.26 6.48
N PRO A 6 12.49 -4.21 7.69
CA PRO A 6 11.19 -4.80 7.99
C PRO A 6 10.08 -4.09 7.19
N CYS A 7 9.02 -4.83 6.87
CA CYS A 7 7.89 -4.27 6.15
C CYS A 7 7.00 -3.44 7.10
N PRO A 8 6.65 -2.19 6.76
CA PRO A 8 5.78 -1.38 7.61
C PRO A 8 4.42 -2.03 7.91
N CYS A 9 3.85 -2.80 6.97
CA CYS A 9 2.58 -3.49 7.20
C CYS A 9 2.69 -4.74 8.10
N ASN A 10 3.91 -5.26 8.32
CA ASN A 10 4.18 -6.44 9.13
C ASN A 10 5.68 -6.47 9.48
N PRO A 11 6.08 -6.02 10.69
CA PRO A 11 7.47 -5.94 11.09
C PRO A 11 8.22 -7.28 11.09
N ASN A 12 7.51 -8.41 11.14
CA ASN A 12 8.11 -9.75 11.14
C ASN A 12 8.51 -10.25 9.75
N ARG A 13 8.25 -9.48 8.69
CA ARG A 13 8.61 -9.84 7.31
C ARG A 13 9.54 -8.80 6.72
N ALA A 14 10.49 -9.26 5.91
CA ALA A 14 11.31 -8.37 5.09
C ALA A 14 10.43 -7.60 4.10
N LEU A 15 10.70 -6.30 3.92
CA LEU A 15 9.99 -5.46 2.97
C LEU A 15 9.98 -6.08 1.56
N HIS A 16 11.14 -6.57 1.11
CA HIS A 16 11.30 -7.13 -0.23
C HIS A 16 10.38 -8.34 -0.49
N ASP A 17 10.27 -9.25 0.49
CA ASP A 17 9.42 -10.44 0.44
C ASP A 17 7.94 -10.15 0.68
N CYS A 18 7.62 -8.98 1.26
CA CYS A 18 6.28 -8.59 1.67
C CYS A 18 5.63 -7.62 0.68
N CYS A 19 5.73 -6.31 0.92
CA CYS A 19 5.09 -5.31 0.07
C CYS A 19 5.99 -4.82 -1.07
N GLY A 20 7.31 -4.97 -0.92
CA GLY A 20 8.31 -4.56 -1.90
C GLY A 20 8.14 -5.28 -3.24
N ARG A 21 7.76 -6.56 -3.26
CA ARG A 21 7.44 -7.26 -4.52
C ARG A 21 6.33 -6.57 -5.32
N TYR A 22 5.32 -5.99 -4.67
CA TYR A 22 4.22 -5.30 -5.34
C TYR A 22 4.67 -3.93 -5.85
N HIS A 23 5.51 -3.25 -5.06
CA HIS A 23 6.17 -2.01 -5.48
C HIS A 23 7.05 -2.20 -6.71
N LEU A 24 7.59 -3.40 -6.91
CA LEU A 24 8.37 -3.79 -8.08
C LEU A 24 7.52 -4.32 -9.26
N GLY A 25 6.19 -4.23 -9.16
CA GLY A 25 5.28 -4.55 -10.27
C GLY A 25 4.58 -5.92 -10.18
N ALA A 26 4.77 -6.69 -9.10
CA ALA A 26 3.92 -7.87 -8.89
C ALA A 26 2.46 -7.44 -8.67
N LEU A 27 1.52 -8.24 -9.17
CA LEU A 27 0.10 -8.02 -8.93
C LEU A 27 -0.28 -8.46 -7.51
N ALA A 28 -1.05 -7.63 -6.81
CA ALA A 28 -1.64 -8.00 -5.53
C ALA A 28 -2.73 -9.06 -5.75
N SER A 29 -2.70 -10.11 -4.93
CA SER A 29 -3.65 -11.23 -5.03
C SER A 29 -5.02 -10.95 -4.41
N SER A 30 -5.14 -9.90 -3.59
CA SER A 30 -6.40 -9.48 -2.96
C SER A 30 -6.40 -7.98 -2.65
N ALA A 31 -7.56 -7.42 -2.30
CA ALA A 31 -7.68 -6.02 -1.92
C ALA A 31 -6.92 -5.74 -0.62
N GLN A 32 -6.92 -6.68 0.33
CA GLN A 32 -6.11 -6.62 1.54
C GLN A 32 -4.61 -6.57 1.22
N ALA A 33 -4.14 -7.38 0.27
CA ALA A 33 -2.74 -7.35 -0.14
C ALA A 33 -2.36 -5.99 -0.77
N LEU A 34 -3.26 -5.44 -1.60
CA LEU A 34 -3.08 -4.12 -2.20
C LEU A 34 -3.07 -3.01 -1.13
N MET A 35 -3.98 -3.08 -0.17
CA MET A 35 -4.08 -2.11 0.93
C MET A 35 -2.81 -2.10 1.79
N ARG A 36 -2.30 -3.27 2.18
CA ARG A 36 -1.02 -3.41 2.90
C ARG A 36 0.17 -2.86 2.10
N ALA A 37 0.17 -3.08 0.78
CA ALA A 37 1.19 -2.55 -0.11
C ALA A 37 1.12 -1.02 -0.22
N ARG A 38 -0.08 -0.44 -0.29
CA ARG A 38 -0.31 1.01 -0.29
C ARG A 38 0.13 1.65 1.03
N TYR A 39 -0.21 1.07 2.18
CA TYR A 39 0.29 1.51 3.48
C TYR A 39 1.81 1.54 3.51
N SER A 40 2.46 0.44 3.10
CA SER A 40 3.92 0.37 3.08
C SER A 40 4.53 1.37 2.10
N ALA A 41 3.87 1.65 0.97
CA ALA A 41 4.32 2.67 0.02
C ALA A 41 4.33 4.06 0.64
N TYR A 42 3.32 4.42 1.42
CA TYR A 42 3.35 5.67 2.17
C TYR A 42 4.51 5.70 3.17
N ALA A 43 4.61 4.69 4.02
CA ALA A 43 5.66 4.62 5.04
C ALA A 43 7.09 4.65 4.46
N THR A 44 7.30 4.10 3.26
CA THR A 44 8.60 4.11 2.55
C THR A 44 8.73 5.20 1.50
N GLN A 45 7.80 6.16 1.46
CA GLN A 45 7.79 7.29 0.51
C GLN A 45 7.78 6.89 -0.98
N HIS A 46 7.21 5.73 -1.30
CA HIS A 46 7.08 5.24 -2.67
C HIS A 46 5.74 5.68 -3.29
N ILE A 47 5.52 7.00 -3.35
CA ILE A 47 4.20 7.59 -3.59
C ILE A 47 3.66 7.35 -5.01
N GLU A 48 4.51 7.16 -6.00
CA GLU A 48 4.08 6.79 -7.36
C GLU A 48 3.27 5.49 -7.40
N PHE A 49 3.55 4.55 -6.48
CA PHE A 49 2.75 3.34 -6.33
C PHE A 49 1.30 3.63 -5.93
N ILE A 50 1.06 4.69 -5.15
CA ILE A 50 -0.30 5.11 -4.77
C ILE A 50 -1.08 5.57 -6.00
N LYS A 51 -0.44 6.33 -6.88
CA LYS A 51 -1.05 6.76 -8.14
C LYS A 51 -1.36 5.58 -9.05
N SER A 52 -0.37 4.71 -9.30
CA SER A 52 -0.53 3.58 -10.22
C SER A 52 -1.60 2.58 -9.78
N THR A 53 -1.82 2.45 -8.47
CA THR A 53 -2.83 1.56 -7.89
C THR A 53 -4.15 2.25 -7.54
N SER A 54 -4.29 3.53 -7.83
CA SER A 54 -5.59 4.22 -7.76
C SER A 54 -6.36 4.01 -9.07
N LEU A 55 -7.69 4.11 -9.00
CA LEU A 55 -8.56 3.91 -10.16
C LEU A 55 -8.12 4.83 -11.32
N PRO A 56 -7.93 4.33 -12.56
CA PRO A 56 -7.40 5.13 -13.67
C PRO A 56 -8.13 6.45 -13.90
N ALA A 57 -9.46 6.46 -13.78
CA ALA A 57 -10.29 7.66 -13.94
C ALA A 57 -10.00 8.75 -12.88
N GLN A 58 -9.42 8.39 -11.73
CA GLN A 58 -9.12 9.31 -10.63
C GLN A 58 -7.67 9.79 -10.63
N GLN A 59 -6.75 9.09 -11.31
CA GLN A 59 -5.31 9.35 -11.21
C GLN A 59 -4.90 10.77 -11.63
N ALA A 60 -5.58 11.35 -12.64
CA ALA A 60 -5.31 12.71 -13.09
C ALA A 60 -5.72 13.79 -12.08
N HIS A 61 -6.60 13.45 -11.14
CA HIS A 61 -7.12 14.36 -10.12
C HIS A 61 -6.37 14.24 -8.78
N LEU A 62 -5.41 13.34 -8.67
CA LEU A 62 -4.60 13.18 -7.46
C LEU A 62 -3.54 14.28 -7.40
N ASP A 63 -3.56 15.06 -6.32
CA ASP A 63 -2.47 15.98 -5.99
C ASP A 63 -1.30 15.18 -5.39
N MET A 64 -0.39 14.77 -6.26
CA MET A 64 0.78 13.97 -5.86
C MET A 64 1.72 14.70 -4.91
N ALA A 65 1.81 16.03 -5.01
CA ALA A 65 2.65 16.83 -4.14
C ALA A 65 2.06 16.86 -2.72
N ALA A 66 0.75 17.10 -2.59
CA ALA A 66 0.07 17.06 -1.31
C ALA A 66 0.12 15.66 -0.67
N ILE A 67 -0.09 14.61 -1.46
CA ILE A 67 0.00 13.21 -0.97
C ILE A 67 1.41 12.91 -0.46
N ALA A 68 2.46 13.28 -1.21
CA ALA A 68 3.84 13.06 -0.80
C ALA A 68 4.19 13.85 0.46
N GLN A 69 3.78 15.11 0.55
CA GLN A 69 4.02 15.95 1.73
C GLN A 69 3.33 15.40 2.97
N TRP A 70 2.05 14.99 2.86
CA TRP A 70 1.34 14.35 3.96
C TRP A 70 2.04 13.07 4.42
N SER A 71 2.50 12.24 3.47
CA SER A 71 3.21 11.00 3.76
C SER A 71 4.54 11.20 4.48
N GLN A 72 5.29 12.26 4.12
CA GLN A 72 6.58 12.60 4.74
C GLN A 72 6.42 13.14 6.15
N ASN A 73 5.34 13.90 6.40
CA ASN A 73 5.07 14.50 7.70
C ASN A 73 4.35 13.55 8.68
N SER A 74 3.95 12.37 8.21
CA SER A 74 3.26 11.37 9.02
C SER A 74 4.25 10.41 9.68
N GLN A 75 4.02 10.10 10.96
CA GLN A 75 4.71 9.02 11.64
C GLN A 75 3.94 7.71 11.48
N TRP A 76 4.54 6.74 10.81
CA TRP A 76 3.92 5.44 10.51
C TRP A 76 4.24 4.42 11.60
N LEU A 77 3.29 4.18 12.50
CA LEU A 77 3.50 3.34 13.70
C LEU A 77 3.17 1.86 13.47
N GLY A 78 2.22 1.56 12.59
CA GLY A 78 1.80 0.21 12.27
C GLY A 78 0.50 0.20 11.47
N LEU A 79 0.12 -1.00 11.03
CA LEU A 79 -1.14 -1.27 10.34
C LEU A 79 -1.77 -2.53 10.94
N GLU A 80 -3.02 -2.40 11.37
CA GLU A 80 -3.88 -3.54 11.70
C GLU A 80 -4.90 -3.69 10.57
N VAL A 81 -5.21 -4.92 10.16
CA VAL A 81 -6.30 -5.17 9.20
C VAL A 81 -7.33 -6.01 9.93
N ILE A 82 -8.55 -5.49 10.00
CA ILE A 82 -9.65 -6.06 10.78
C ILE A 82 -10.42 -7.08 9.92
N ALA A 83 -10.79 -6.70 8.69
CA ALA A 83 -11.57 -7.55 7.81
C ALA A 83 -11.38 -7.21 6.32
N GLU A 84 -11.57 -8.21 5.46
CA GLU A 84 -11.76 -8.06 4.01
C GLU A 84 -13.12 -8.63 3.64
N THR A 85 -13.96 -7.84 2.98
CA THR A 85 -15.31 -8.25 2.54
C THR A 85 -15.42 -8.11 1.03
N LEU A 86 -15.64 -9.23 0.34
CA LEU A 86 -15.92 -9.23 -1.10
C LEU A 86 -17.39 -8.81 -1.34
N ALA A 87 -17.59 -7.86 -2.25
CA ALA A 87 -18.92 -7.44 -2.65
C ALA A 87 -19.62 -8.53 -3.48
N GLN A 88 -20.95 -8.45 -3.57
CA GLN A 88 -21.77 -9.42 -4.32
C GLN A 88 -21.39 -9.53 -5.80
N ASP A 89 -20.90 -8.43 -6.39
CA ASP A 89 -20.49 -8.41 -7.80
C ASP A 89 -19.12 -9.05 -8.07
N GLN A 90 -18.43 -9.49 -7.01
CA GLN A 90 -17.10 -10.14 -7.05
C GLN A 90 -16.00 -9.33 -7.75
N ARG A 91 -16.24 -8.04 -7.99
CA ARG A 91 -15.28 -7.12 -8.61
C ARG A 91 -14.82 -6.02 -7.66
N HIS A 92 -15.54 -5.86 -6.55
CA HIS A 92 -15.18 -4.95 -5.48
C HIS A 92 -14.96 -5.70 -4.18
N ALA A 93 -14.02 -5.20 -3.37
CA ALA A 93 -13.84 -5.64 -2.00
C ALA A 93 -13.55 -4.42 -1.12
N THR A 94 -14.01 -4.48 0.12
CA THR A 94 -13.75 -3.48 1.15
C THR A 94 -12.78 -4.07 2.17
N VAL A 95 -11.79 -3.28 2.58
CA VAL A 95 -10.83 -3.65 3.62
C VAL A 95 -11.00 -2.67 4.78
N GLU A 96 -11.26 -3.19 5.96
CA GLU A 96 -11.34 -2.43 7.22
C GLU A 96 -10.00 -2.54 7.96
N PHE A 97 -9.47 -1.41 8.41
CA PHE A 97 -8.14 -1.26 8.99
C PHE A 97 -8.07 -0.07 9.95
#